data_AF-A0A8S1R4P1-F1
#
_entry.id   AF-A0A8S1R4P1-F1
#
_cell.length_a   1.000
_cell.length_b   1.000
_cell.length_c   1.000
_cell.angle_alpha   90.00
_cell.angle_beta   90.00
_cell.angle_gamma   90.00
#
_symmetry.space_group_name_H-M   'P 1'
#
loop_
_entity.id
_entity.type
_entity.pdbx_description
1 polymer ?
#
loop_
_entity_poly.entity_id
_entity_poly.type
_entity_poly.pdbx_seq_one_letter_code
_entity_poly.pdbx_strand_id
1 'polypeptide(L)'
;MSQPLRYDQIISLKPSEMDYMFEISDGHIKIKAQIFEIKTNKVASGTLFFQSLFQIYPQSQTSKIDQALKLERELQKEKYQKESMKLNKIKEMEQKVFQEYKQNIETAEKTKDQTFTMAQPVQFLLYISFSYFSFFKYRGR
;
A
#
# COMPACT_ATOMS: atom_id res chain seq x y z
N MET A 1 28.95 1.21 8.97
CA MET A 1 28.39 2.41 8.32
C MET A 1 26.91 2.18 8.08
N SER A 2 26.03 3.07 8.54
CA SER A 2 24.58 2.98 8.27
C SER A 2 24.27 3.66 6.93
N GLN A 3 23.72 2.91 5.98
CA GLN A 3 23.21 3.51 4.75
C GLN A 3 21.82 4.13 5.00
N PRO A 4 21.54 5.34 4.48
CA PRO A 4 20.22 5.93 4.60
C PRO A 4 19.20 5.16 3.76
N LEU A 5 17.97 5.03 4.27
CA LEU A 5 16.86 4.42 3.55
C LEU A 5 16.37 5.31 2.41
N ARG A 6 15.98 4.69 1.31
CA ARG A 6 15.54 5.39 0.09
C ARG A 6 14.19 4.84 -0.39
N TYR A 7 13.44 5.67 -1.12
CA TYR A 7 12.29 5.18 -1.88
C TYR A 7 12.74 4.18 -2.95
N ASP A 8 11.86 3.25 -3.31
CA ASP A 8 12.10 2.10 -4.19
C ASP A 8 12.98 0.99 -3.59
N GLN A 9 13.61 1.23 -2.43
CA GLN A 9 14.39 0.21 -1.74
C GLN A 9 13.49 -0.92 -1.23
N ILE A 10 13.98 -2.16 -1.36
CA ILE A 10 13.35 -3.35 -0.81
C ILE A 10 13.95 -3.63 0.56
N ILE A 11 13.10 -3.77 1.57
CA ILE A 11 13.47 -4.05 2.95
C ILE A 11 12.67 -5.22 3.50
N SER A 12 13.11 -5.77 4.63
CA SER A 12 12.26 -6.60 5.49
C SER A 12 12.05 -5.88 6.81
N LEU A 13 10.87 -6.04 7.40
CA LEU A 13 10.52 -5.45 8.69
C LEU A 13 10.59 -6.53 9.77
N LYS A 14 11.22 -6.21 10.89
CA LYS A 14 11.28 -7.07 12.08
C LYS A 14 10.95 -6.28 13.35
N PRO A 15 10.36 -6.93 14.38
CA PRO A 15 10.27 -6.35 15.72
C PRO A 15 11.67 -6.09 16.29
N SER A 16 11.83 -4.99 17.03
CA SER A 16 13.13 -4.61 17.64
C SER A 16 13.63 -5.62 18.67
N GLU A 17 12.73 -6.37 19.30
CA GLU A 17 13.03 -7.30 20.39
C GLU A 17 13.30 -8.74 19.92
N MET A 18 13.09 -9.04 18.62
CA MET A 18 13.11 -10.42 18.11
C MET A 18 13.83 -10.53 16.77
N ASP A 19 15.12 -10.87 16.81
CA ASP A 19 16.00 -10.88 15.64
C ASP A 19 15.67 -11.91 14.56
N TYR A 20 14.86 -12.92 14.88
CA TYR A 20 14.48 -14.03 13.98
C TYR A 20 13.01 -13.97 13.52
N MET A 21 12.32 -12.87 13.79
CA MET A 21 10.93 -12.69 13.41
C MET A 21 10.77 -11.60 12.35
N PHE A 22 9.95 -11.89 11.36
CA PHE A 22 9.67 -10.98 10.26
C PHE A 22 8.17 -10.72 10.15
N GLU A 23 7.82 -9.50 9.75
CA GLU A 23 6.46 -9.19 9.33
C GLU A 23 6.21 -9.83 7.97
N ILE A 24 5.23 -10.72 7.90
CA ILE A 24 4.83 -11.42 6.68
C ILE A 24 3.42 -10.97 6.31
N SER A 25 3.21 -10.76 5.02
CA SER A 25 1.90 -10.56 4.44
C SER A 25 1.50 -11.78 3.60
N ASP A 26 0.27 -12.26 3.80
CA ASP A 26 -0.30 -13.38 3.05
C ASP A 26 -0.71 -13.02 1.61
N GLY A 27 -0.60 -11.76 1.22
CA GLY A 27 -0.87 -11.27 -0.14
C GLY A 27 -2.34 -11.25 -0.56
N HIS A 28 -3.31 -11.42 0.36
CA HIS A 28 -4.74 -11.45 0.04
C HIS A 28 -5.45 -10.10 0.30
N ILE A 29 -6.57 -9.81 -0.37
CA ILE A 29 -7.34 -8.54 -0.31
C ILE A 29 -7.77 -8.11 1.12
N LYS A 30 -7.78 -9.06 2.08
CA LYS A 30 -8.00 -8.80 3.52
C LYS A 30 -6.78 -9.26 4.31
N ILE A 31 -5.68 -8.52 4.23
CA ILE A 31 -4.42 -8.87 4.90
C ILE A 31 -4.58 -8.77 6.42
N LYS A 32 -4.25 -9.84 7.13
CA LYS A 32 -3.82 -9.76 8.53
C LYS A 32 -2.29 -9.79 8.51
N ALA A 33 -1.64 -8.68 8.84
CA ALA A 33 -0.20 -8.69 9.08
C ALA A 33 0.08 -9.67 10.23
N GLN A 34 0.98 -10.62 10.00
CA GLN A 34 1.32 -11.64 10.97
C GLN A 34 2.83 -11.67 11.16
N ILE A 35 3.25 -11.75 12.42
CA ILE A 35 4.66 -11.90 12.77
C ILE A 35 4.95 -13.39 12.80
N PHE A 36 5.92 -13.82 12.00
CA PHE A 36 6.34 -15.23 11.92
C PHE A 36 7.82 -15.38 12.26
N GLU A 37 8.13 -16.45 13.01
CA GLU A 37 9.50 -16.90 13.25
C GLU A 37 10.00 -17.71 12.04
N ILE A 38 11.02 -17.21 11.35
CA ILE A 38 11.64 -17.95 10.24
C ILE A 38 12.79 -18.78 10.81
N LYS A 39 12.50 -20.03 11.20
CA LYS A 39 13.53 -20.98 11.62
C LYS A 39 14.39 -21.37 10.41
N THR A 40 15.71 -21.27 10.55
CA THR A 40 16.74 -21.44 9.50
C THR A 40 16.78 -22.82 8.81
N ASN A 41 15.97 -23.80 9.24
CA ASN A 41 16.16 -25.22 8.89
C ASN A 41 15.15 -25.81 7.90
N LYS A 42 14.41 -25.02 7.11
CA LYS A 42 13.52 -25.58 6.07
C LYS A 42 13.62 -24.80 4.78
N VAL A 43 13.61 -25.52 3.66
CA VAL A 43 13.43 -25.05 2.27
C VAL A 43 12.23 -24.10 2.12
N ALA A 44 11.28 -24.11 3.08
CA ALA A 44 10.19 -23.14 3.25
C ALA A 44 10.64 -21.71 3.60
N SER A 45 11.91 -21.49 3.98
CA SER A 45 12.47 -20.19 4.32
C SER A 45 12.54 -19.25 3.12
N GLY A 46 12.74 -19.77 1.92
CA GLY A 46 12.79 -18.98 0.68
C GLY A 46 11.47 -18.27 0.42
N THR A 47 10.36 -19.01 0.34
CA THR A 47 9.03 -18.45 0.03
C THR A 47 8.50 -17.52 1.13
N LEU A 48 8.74 -17.83 2.40
CA LEU A 48 8.30 -16.99 3.52
C LEU A 48 9.12 -15.70 3.65
N PHE A 49 10.44 -15.76 3.39
CA PHE A 49 11.29 -14.56 3.33
C PHE A 49 10.82 -13.60 2.25
N PHE A 50 10.47 -14.16 1.10
CA PHE A 50 9.92 -13.44 -0.03
C PHE A 50 8.60 -12.71 0.33
N GLN A 51 7.77 -13.29 1.19
CA GLN A 51 6.54 -12.68 1.71
C GLN A 51 6.78 -11.65 2.84
N SER A 52 8.03 -11.45 3.28
CA SER A 52 8.43 -10.39 4.21
C SER A 52 9.16 -9.22 3.55
N LEU A 53 9.30 -9.24 2.21
CA LEU A 53 9.93 -8.17 1.46
C LEU A 53 8.92 -7.07 1.14
N PHE A 54 9.24 -5.84 1.55
CA PHE A 54 8.46 -4.65 1.27
C PHE A 54 9.29 -3.62 0.51
N GLN A 55 8.69 -3.01 -0.49
CA GLN A 55 9.22 -1.88 -1.22
C GLN A 55 8.71 -0.57 -0.60
N ILE A 56 9.62 0.40 -0.44
CA ILE A 56 9.30 1.68 0.17
C ILE A 56 8.76 2.66 -0.87
N TYR A 57 7.56 3.18 -0.64
CA TYR A 57 6.90 4.18 -1.47
C TYR A 57 6.57 5.44 -0.67
N PRO A 58 6.48 6.61 -1.33
CA PRO A 58 5.83 7.77 -0.71
C PRO A 58 4.37 7.44 -0.40
N GLN A 59 3.80 8.10 0.61
CA GLN A 59 2.38 7.93 0.92
C GLN A 59 1.51 8.40 -0.25
N SER A 60 0.72 7.50 -0.84
CA SER A 60 -0.22 7.87 -1.91
C SER A 60 -1.39 8.72 -1.39
N GLN A 61 -1.88 9.58 -2.28
CA GLN A 61 -3.16 10.27 -2.11
C GLN A 61 -4.30 9.30 -2.40
N THR A 62 -5.30 9.27 -1.52
CA THR A 62 -6.46 8.36 -1.58
C THR A 62 -7.79 9.10 -1.42
N SER A 63 -7.75 10.42 -1.51
CA SER A 63 -8.90 11.29 -1.23
C SER A 63 -10.05 11.10 -2.22
N LYS A 64 -9.73 10.83 -3.49
CA LYS A 64 -10.73 10.60 -4.54
C LYS A 64 -11.29 9.19 -4.47
N ILE A 65 -10.46 8.21 -4.12
CA ILE A 65 -10.93 6.85 -3.83
C ILE A 65 -11.94 6.87 -2.67
N ASP A 66 -11.64 7.58 -1.58
CA ASP A 66 -12.56 7.72 -0.45
C ASP A 66 -13.88 8.40 -0.84
N GLN A 67 -13.82 9.40 -1.72
CA GLN A 67 -15.02 10.06 -2.27
C GLN A 67 -15.83 9.12 -3.16
N ALA A 68 -15.18 8.30 -3.98
CA ALA A 68 -15.84 7.30 -4.83
C ALA A 68 -16.59 6.24 -4.01
N LEU A 69 -15.97 5.74 -2.94
CA LEU A 69 -16.61 4.79 -2.02
C LEU A 69 -17.80 5.40 -1.28
N LYS A 70 -17.75 6.70 -0.97
CA LYS A 70 -18.92 7.42 -0.40
C LYS A 70 -20.04 7.56 -1.43
N LEU A 71 -19.70 7.97 -2.66
CA LEU A 71 -20.67 8.11 -3.75
C LEU A 71 -21.38 6.79 -4.05
N GLU A 72 -20.65 5.67 -4.06
CA GLU A 72 -21.25 4.33 -4.23
C GLU A 72 -22.35 4.05 -3.18
N ARG A 73 -22.04 4.33 -1.90
CA ARG A 73 -23.00 4.14 -0.79
C ARG A 73 -24.20 5.07 -0.88
N GLU A 74 -24.02 6.28 -1.38
CA GLU A 74 -25.11 7.24 -1.59
C GLU A 74 -26.02 6.78 -2.73
N LEU A 75 -25.45 6.38 -3.86
CA LEU A 75 -26.19 5.91 -5.04
C LEU A 75 -27.00 4.63 -4.76
N GLN A 76 -26.52 3.76 -3.87
CA GLN A 76 -27.26 2.57 -3.41
C GLN A 76 -28.50 2.93 -2.57
N LYS A 77 -28.50 4.07 -1.87
CA LYS A 77 -29.62 4.51 -1.02
C LYS A 77 -30.68 5.29 -1.80
N GLU A 78 -30.33 5.87 -2.94
CA GLU A 78 -31.23 6.74 -3.72
C GLU A 78 -32.12 5.94 -4.69
N LYS A 79 -33.42 5.83 -4.35
CA LYS A 79 -34.44 5.15 -5.17
C LYS A 79 -34.93 5.94 -6.39
N TYR A 80 -34.75 7.26 -6.46
CA TYR A 80 -35.50 8.12 -7.40
C TYR A 80 -34.66 9.05 -8.32
N GLN A 81 -33.35 8.87 -8.43
CA GLN A 81 -32.55 9.65 -9.41
C GLN A 81 -32.63 9.03 -10.82
N LYS A 82 -32.71 9.90 -11.84
CA LYS A 82 -32.61 9.51 -13.26
C LYS A 82 -31.28 8.78 -13.52
N GLU A 83 -31.32 7.64 -14.20
CA GLU A 83 -30.14 6.81 -14.48
C GLU A 83 -29.02 7.58 -15.20
N SER A 84 -29.37 8.49 -16.10
CA SER A 84 -28.40 9.33 -16.81
C SER A 84 -27.59 10.26 -15.88
N MET A 85 -28.22 10.80 -14.82
CA MET A 85 -27.53 11.61 -13.82
C MET A 85 -26.60 10.75 -12.96
N LYS A 86 -27.02 9.54 -12.58
CA LYS A 86 -26.16 8.60 -11.85
C LYS A 86 -24.92 8.23 -12.67
N LEU A 87 -25.11 7.91 -13.95
CA LEU A 87 -24.02 7.54 -14.85
C LEU A 87 -23.01 8.69 -15.03
N ASN A 88 -23.49 9.92 -15.18
CA ASN A 88 -22.61 11.08 -15.32
C ASN A 88 -21.75 11.31 -14.06
N LYS A 89 -22.36 11.20 -12.86
CA LYS A 89 -21.62 11.31 -11.58
C LYS A 89 -20.55 10.22 -11.44
N ILE A 90 -20.86 8.98 -11.84
CA ILE A 90 -19.91 7.87 -11.81
C ILE A 90 -18.73 8.15 -12.74
N LYS A 91 -18.98 8.53 -13.99
CA LYS A 91 -17.93 8.83 -14.97
C LYS A 91 -17.02 9.98 -14.53
N GLU A 92 -17.60 11.04 -13.96
CA GLU A 92 -16.82 12.16 -13.43
C GLU A 92 -15.92 11.72 -12.27
N MET A 93 -16.43 10.88 -11.37
CA MET A 93 -15.66 10.35 -10.25
C MET A 93 -14.55 9.40 -10.71
N GLU A 94 -14.83 8.54 -11.70
CA GLU A 94 -13.85 7.65 -12.32
C GLU A 94 -12.66 8.44 -12.90
N GLN A 95 -12.92 9.52 -13.62
CA GLN A 95 -11.87 10.39 -14.15
C GLN A 95 -11.02 11.03 -13.02
N LYS A 96 -11.65 11.46 -11.93
CA LYS A 96 -10.96 12.03 -10.76
C LYS A 96 -10.06 11.00 -10.08
N VAL A 97 -10.55 9.77 -9.89
CA VAL A 97 -9.78 8.66 -9.32
C VAL A 97 -8.60 8.31 -10.23
N PHE A 98 -8.83 8.25 -11.54
CA PHE A 98 -7.78 7.97 -12.51
C PHE A 98 -6.68 9.04 -12.51
N GLN A 99 -7.04 10.32 -12.40
CA GLN A 99 -6.08 11.41 -12.28
C GLN A 99 -5.27 11.33 -10.97
N GLU A 100 -5.91 11.05 -9.84
CA GLU A 100 -5.21 10.82 -8.55
C GLU A 100 -4.23 9.64 -8.65
N TYR A 101 -4.65 8.54 -9.27
CA TYR A 101 -3.78 7.38 -9.52
C TYR A 101 -2.55 7.74 -10.36
N LYS A 102 -2.74 8.47 -11.46
CA LYS A 102 -1.63 8.93 -12.31
C LYS A 102 -0.65 9.84 -11.54
N GLN A 103 -1.18 10.76 -10.73
CA GLN A 103 -0.35 11.63 -9.88
C GLN A 103 0.46 10.85 -8.86
N ASN A 104 -0.11 9.78 -8.28
CA ASN A 104 0.61 8.91 -7.35
C ASN A 104 1.78 8.18 -8.04
N ILE A 105 1.58 7.67 -9.26
CA ILE A 105 2.66 7.05 -10.07
C ILE A 105 3.75 8.08 -10.36
N GLU A 106 3.39 9.25 -10.89
CA GLU A 106 4.36 10.30 -11.21
C GLU A 106 5.14 10.74 -9.98
N THR A 107 4.50 10.79 -8.81
CA THR A 107 5.16 11.10 -7.54
C THR A 107 6.16 10.01 -7.17
N ALA A 108 5.75 8.74 -7.22
CA ALA A 108 6.63 7.61 -6.93
C ALA A 108 7.87 7.61 -7.84
N GLU A 109 7.69 7.82 -9.14
CA GLU A 109 8.78 7.91 -10.13
C GLU A 109 9.72 9.09 -9.85
N LYS A 110 9.18 10.27 -9.53
CA LYS A 110 10.00 11.45 -9.20
C LYS A 110 10.81 11.28 -7.92
N THR A 111 10.26 10.56 -6.94
CA THR A 111 10.91 10.32 -5.65
C THR A 111 11.83 9.09 -5.63
N LYS A 112 11.90 8.34 -6.74
CA LYS A 112 12.73 7.15 -6.84
C LYS A 112 14.16 7.41 -6.41
N ASP A 113 14.74 6.49 -5.63
CA ASP A 113 16.10 6.56 -5.08
C ASP A 113 16.38 7.76 -4.15
N GLN A 114 15.39 8.63 -3.89
CA GLN A 114 15.56 9.73 -2.94
C GLN A 114 15.55 9.20 -1.50
N THR A 115 16.41 9.79 -0.67
CA THR A 115 16.42 9.51 0.77
C THR A 115 15.21 10.18 1.42
N PHE A 116 14.49 9.44 2.26
CA PHE A 116 13.40 10.01 3.05
C PHE A 116 13.83 10.22 4.51
N THR A 117 13.16 11.16 5.16
CA THR A 117 13.38 11.47 6.57
C THR A 117 12.31 10.82 7.44
N MET A 118 12.58 10.59 8.72
CA MET A 118 11.62 10.01 9.67
C MET A 118 10.34 10.85 9.84
N ALA A 119 10.37 12.14 9.47
CA ALA A 119 9.22 13.03 9.53
C ALA A 119 8.25 12.85 8.34
N GLN A 120 8.68 12.18 7.27
CA GLN A 120 7.86 11.97 6.08
C GLN A 120 7.08 10.67 6.19
N PRO A 121 5.77 10.69 5.91
CA PRO A 121 4.99 9.46 5.88
C PRO A 121 5.43 8.59 4.69
N VAL A 122 5.69 7.33 4.98
CA VAL A 122 6.02 6.32 3.97
C VAL A 122 4.98 5.22 3.95
N GLN A 123 4.94 4.51 2.83
CA GLN A 123 4.12 3.33 2.64
C GLN A 123 5.02 2.16 2.29
N PHE A 124 4.71 1.00 2.86
CA PHE A 124 5.36 -0.26 2.52
C PHE A 124 4.41 -1.07 1.65
N LEU A 125 4.88 -1.44 0.45
CA LEU A 125 4.16 -2.31 -0.48
C LEU A 125 4.83 -3.67 -0.51
N LEU A 126 4.09 -4.76 -0.32
CA LEU A 126 4.64 -6.11 -0.40
C LEU A 126 5.21 -6.36 -1.82
N TYR A 127 6.49 -6.72 -1.90
CA TYR A 127 7.27 -6.81 -3.14
C TYR A 127 6.75 -7.89 -4.09
N ILE A 128 6.22 -9.00 -3.55
CA ILE A 128 5.80 -10.17 -4.34
C ILE A 128 4.34 -10.09 -4.76
N SER A 129 3.55 -9.23 -4.14
CA SER A 129 2.20 -8.94 -4.59
C SER A 129 2.21 -7.87 -5.69
N PHE A 130 2.94 -8.11 -6.78
CA PHE A 130 2.70 -7.42 -8.06
C PHE A 130 1.25 -7.64 -8.57
N SER A 131 0.49 -8.53 -7.91
CA SER A 131 -0.93 -8.73 -8.15
C SER A 131 -1.86 -7.96 -7.20
N TYR A 132 -1.41 -7.42 -6.05
CA TYR A 132 -2.32 -6.80 -5.08
C TYR A 132 -1.67 -5.66 -4.27
N PHE A 133 -2.16 -4.43 -4.51
CA PHE A 133 -1.81 -3.24 -3.74
C PHE A 133 -2.29 -3.37 -2.29
N SER A 134 -1.43 -3.12 -1.32
CA SER A 134 -1.84 -2.98 0.08
C SER A 134 -1.02 -1.90 0.79
N PHE A 135 -1.72 -1.06 1.54
CA PHE A 135 -1.21 0.17 2.13
C PHE A 135 -1.00 -0.05 3.63
N PHE A 136 0.24 -0.12 4.10
CA PHE A 136 0.55 0.01 5.52
C PHE A 136 0.95 1.45 5.84
N LYS A 137 0.22 2.09 6.77
CA LYS A 137 0.52 3.42 7.28
C LYS A 137 1.18 3.31 8.64
N TYR A 138 2.49 3.52 8.70
CA TYR A 138 3.19 3.60 9.98
C TYR A 138 2.93 4.96 10.63
N ARG A 139 2.39 4.97 11.85
CA ARG A 139 2.33 6.15 12.72
C ARG A 139 3.25 5.87 13.91
N GLY A 140 4.41 6.53 13.93
CA GLY A 140 5.24 6.57 15.14
C GLY A 140 4.44 7.21 16.28
N ARG A 141 4.48 6.58 17.45
CA ARG A 141 4.10 7.19 18.72
C ARG A 141 5.28 7.94 19.30
#